data_AF-A0A254NNX5-F1
#
_entry.id   AF-A0A254NNX5-F1
#
_cell.length_a   1.000
_cell.length_b   1.000
_cell.length_c   1.000
_cell.angle_alpha   90.00
_cell.angle_beta   90.00
_cell.angle_gamma   90.00
#
_symmetry.space_group_name_H-M   'P 1'
#
loop_
_entity.id
_entity.type
_entity.pdbx_description
1 polymer ?
#
loop_
_entity_poly.entity_id
_entity_poly.type
_entity_poly.pdbx_seq_one_letter_code
_entity_poly.pdbx_strand_id
1 'polypeptide(L)'
;MSISRILLLVAGICELLLAIPILGGTVVLATGYGVLGFMFLLHVVTLVFVVRDRAPMYGPILGIITSALAWIPFLGWALHLISGIALVINAFHGQRTITGSGEQRRYY
;
A
#
# COMPACT_ATOMS: atom_id res chain seq x y z
N MET A 1 -7.06 -16.25 1.47
CA MET A 1 -6.78 -14.84 1.87
C MET A 1 -7.56 -13.91 0.95
N SER A 2 -8.07 -12.77 1.44
CA SER A 2 -8.83 -11.83 0.59
C SER A 2 -7.93 -11.21 -0.49
N ILE A 3 -8.53 -10.85 -1.63
CA ILE A 3 -7.83 -10.17 -2.73
C ILE A 3 -7.25 -8.84 -2.26
N SER A 4 -8.02 -8.06 -1.48
CA SER A 4 -7.55 -6.83 -0.84
C SER A 4 -6.25 -7.01 -0.04
N ARG A 5 -6.12 -8.12 0.70
CA ARG A 5 -4.92 -8.40 1.50
C ARG A 5 -3.71 -8.68 0.63
N ILE A 6 -3.88 -9.45 -0.45
CA ILE A 6 -2.80 -9.72 -1.39
C ILE A 6 -2.34 -8.42 -2.03
N LEU A 7 -3.28 -7.57 -2.47
CA LEU A 7 -2.97 -6.26 -3.04
C LEU A 7 -2.23 -5.35 -2.05
N LEU A 8 -2.66 -5.30 -0.79
CA LEU A 8 -1.96 -4.53 0.26
C LEU A 8 -0.54 -5.03 0.51
N LEU A 9 -0.31 -6.34 0.52
CA LEU A 9 1.03 -6.91 0.70
C LEU A 9 1.92 -6.68 -0.52
N VAL A 10 1.38 -6.85 -1.73
CA VAL A 10 2.11 -6.58 -2.97
C VAL A 10 2.50 -5.10 -3.04
N ALA A 11 1.54 -4.20 -2.77
CA ALA A 11 1.79 -2.76 -2.67
C ALA A 11 2.86 -2.44 -1.62
N GLY A 12 2.75 -3.03 -0.43
CA GLY A 12 3.70 -2.84 0.66
C GLY A 12 5.12 -3.28 0.31
N ILE A 13 5.27 -4.46 -0.31
CA ILE A 13 6.58 -4.96 -0.75
C ILE A 13 7.17 -4.04 -1.83
N CYS A 14 6.37 -3.65 -2.80
CA CYS A 14 6.76 -2.73 -3.86
C CYS A 14 7.25 -1.38 -3.32
N GLU A 15 6.52 -0.79 -2.38
CA GLU A 15 6.89 0.45 -1.68
C GLU A 15 8.19 0.28 -0.87
N LEU A 16 8.34 -0.83 -0.15
CA LEU A 16 9.56 -1.10 0.62
C LEU A 16 10.80 -1.33 -0.26
N LEU A 17 10.63 -1.89 -1.45
CA LEU A 17 11.71 -1.99 -2.44
C LEU A 17 12.13 -0.61 -2.95
N LEU A 18 11.16 0.27 -3.21
CA LEU A 18 11.40 1.68 -3.57
C LEU A 18 11.95 2.50 -2.39
N ALA A 19 11.73 2.06 -1.16
CA ALA A 19 12.27 2.70 0.05
C ALA A 19 13.75 2.37 0.32
N ILE A 20 14.39 1.49 -0.46
CA ILE A 20 15.83 1.25 -0.37
C ILE A 20 16.53 2.44 -1.07
N PRO A 21 17.34 3.27 -0.38
CA PRO A 21 17.77 4.58 -0.92
C PRO A 21 18.40 4.52 -2.31
N ILE A 22 19.42 3.67 -2.49
CA ILE A 22 20.16 3.55 -3.75
C ILE A 22 19.32 2.83 -4.80
N LEU A 23 18.62 1.76 -4.42
CA LEU A 23 17.85 0.94 -5.35
C LEU A 23 16.60 1.69 -5.84
N GLY A 24 15.83 2.28 -4.92
CA GLY A 24 14.63 3.04 -5.22
C GLY A 24 14.91 4.28 -6.05
N GLY A 25 15.92 5.06 -5.65
CA GLY A 25 16.35 6.23 -6.42
C GLY A 25 16.79 5.87 -7.84
N THR A 26 17.58 4.79 -7.99
CA THR A 26 18.00 4.32 -9.32
C THR A 26 16.84 3.80 -10.16
N VAL A 27 15.90 3.05 -9.57
CA VAL A 27 14.70 2.57 -10.28
C VAL A 27 13.81 3.72 -10.74
N VAL A 28 13.57 4.72 -9.88
CA VAL A 28 12.78 5.91 -10.24
C VAL A 28 13.41 6.67 -11.40
N LEU A 29 14.72 6.90 -11.36
CA LEU A 29 15.44 7.61 -12.42
C LEU A 29 15.52 6.78 -13.71
N ALA A 30 15.83 5.49 -13.61
CA ALA A 30 15.95 4.59 -14.77
C ALA A 30 14.62 4.38 -15.50
N THR A 31 13.50 4.49 -14.81
CA THR A 31 12.15 4.42 -15.40
C THR A 31 11.60 5.79 -15.82
N GLY A 32 12.39 6.87 -15.69
CA GLY A 32 11.95 8.22 -16.01
C GLY A 32 10.71 8.63 -15.21
N TYR A 33 10.67 8.29 -13.91
CA TYR A 33 9.53 8.48 -13.02
C TYR A 33 8.28 7.63 -13.34
N GLY A 34 8.32 6.78 -14.38
CA GLY A 34 7.21 5.91 -14.76
C GLY A 34 6.78 4.95 -13.64
N VAL A 35 7.73 4.51 -12.80
CA VAL A 35 7.42 3.65 -11.65
C VAL A 35 6.47 4.32 -10.64
N LEU A 36 6.53 5.65 -10.46
CA LEU A 36 5.60 6.36 -9.57
C LEU A 36 4.17 6.33 -10.11
N GLY A 37 4.01 6.49 -11.44
CA GLY A 37 2.70 6.39 -12.10
C GLY A 37 2.11 4.98 -11.98
N PHE A 38 2.94 3.95 -12.11
CA PHE A 38 2.52 2.56 -11.89
C PHE A 38 2.08 2.33 -10.43
N MET A 39 2.88 2.78 -9.45
CA MET A 39 2.53 2.65 -8.04
C MET A 39 1.24 3.40 -7.70
N PHE A 40 1.06 4.61 -8.24
CA PHE A 40 -0.18 5.37 -8.08
C PHE A 40 -1.39 4.55 -8.51
N LEU A 41 -1.35 3.93 -9.71
CA LEU A 41 -2.45 3.10 -10.20
C LEU A 41 -2.66 1.86 -9.31
N LEU A 42 -1.58 1.21 -8.88
CA LEU A 42 -1.64 0.06 -7.99
C LEU A 42 -2.30 0.40 -6.64
N HIS A 43 -2.01 1.58 -6.07
CA HIS A 43 -2.69 2.05 -4.86
C HIS A 43 -4.17 2.35 -5.09
N VAL A 44 -4.54 2.94 -6.23
CA VAL A 44 -5.95 3.17 -6.58
C VAL A 44 -6.71 1.86 -6.67
N VAL A 45 -6.17 0.85 -7.36
CA VAL A 45 -6.78 -0.49 -7.43
C VAL A 45 -6.88 -1.11 -6.04
N THR A 46 -5.80 -1.06 -5.25
CA THR A 46 -5.78 -1.58 -3.89
C THR A 46 -6.84 -0.90 -3.01
N LEU A 47 -6.99 0.43 -3.14
CA LEU A 47 -8.00 1.21 -2.42
C LEU A 47 -9.42 0.75 -2.78
N VAL A 48 -9.73 0.54 -4.07
CA VAL A 48 -11.06 0.06 -4.50
C VAL A 48 -11.40 -1.29 -3.86
N PHE A 49 -10.46 -2.23 -3.83
CA PHE A 49 -10.69 -3.54 -3.21
C PHE A 49 -10.79 -3.47 -1.68
N VAL A 50 -9.99 -2.62 -1.04
CA VAL A 50 -10.03 -2.42 0.41
C VAL A 50 -11.35 -1.76 0.85
N VAL A 51 -11.86 -0.78 0.09
CA VAL A 51 -13.19 -0.18 0.30
C VAL A 51 -14.27 -1.25 0.19
N ARG A 52 -14.22 -2.07 -0.86
CA ARG A 52 -15.18 -3.16 -1.08
C ARG A 52 -15.18 -4.17 0.07
N ASP A 53 -14.00 -4.53 0.58
CA ASP A 53 -13.82 -5.50 1.66
C ASP A 53 -13.99 -4.89 3.06
N ARG A 54 -14.37 -3.59 3.15
CA ARG A 54 -14.46 -2.82 4.41
C ARG A 54 -13.20 -2.91 5.27
N ALA A 55 -12.05 -3.03 4.62
CA ALA A 55 -10.74 -3.02 5.26
C ALA A 55 -10.26 -1.57 5.43
N PRO A 56 -9.28 -1.32 6.32
CA PRO A 56 -8.84 0.04 6.57
C PRO A 56 -8.14 0.65 5.33
N MET A 57 -8.40 1.92 5.03
CA MET A 57 -8.00 2.57 3.77
C MET A 57 -6.72 3.41 3.87
N TYR A 58 -6.15 3.57 5.07
CA TYR A 58 -5.06 4.52 5.31
C TYR A 58 -3.78 4.20 4.53
N GLY A 59 -3.44 2.92 4.37
CA GLY A 59 -2.24 2.49 3.63
C GLY A 59 -2.27 2.91 2.16
N PRO A 60 -3.29 2.52 1.38
CA PRO A 60 -3.41 2.92 -0.02
C PRO A 60 -3.49 4.46 -0.21
N ILE A 61 -4.16 5.18 0.70
CA ILE A 61 -4.23 6.65 0.63
C ILE A 61 -2.85 7.27 0.81
N LEU A 62 -2.05 6.79 1.78
CA LEU A 62 -0.66 7.25 1.95
C LEU A 62 0.20 6.94 0.72
N GLY A 63 0.00 5.79 0.08
CA GLY A 63 0.68 5.42 -1.16
C GLY A 63 0.35 6.34 -2.34
N ILE A 64 -0.90 6.78 -2.46
CA ILE A 64 -1.33 7.79 -3.45
C ILE A 64 -0.60 9.12 -3.22
N ILE A 65 -0.57 9.58 -1.96
CA ILE A 65 0.13 10.83 -1.58
C ILE A 65 1.62 10.71 -1.86
N THR A 66 2.21 9.57 -1.51
CA THR A 66 3.62 9.26 -1.78
C THR A 66 3.94 9.33 -3.26
N SER A 67 3.12 8.71 -4.10
CA SER A 67 3.31 8.73 -5.56
C SER A 67 3.23 10.16 -6.15
N ALA A 68 2.46 11.07 -5.53
CA ALA A 68 2.37 12.47 -5.95
C ALA A 68 3.55 13.34 -5.48
N LEU A 69 4.22 12.97 -4.38
CA LEU A 69 5.28 13.77 -3.75
C LEU A 69 6.69 13.18 -3.91
N ALA A 70 6.82 11.92 -4.32
CA ALA A 70 8.09 11.20 -4.36
C ALA A 70 8.99 11.54 -5.56
N TRP A 71 8.69 12.61 -6.29
CA TRP A 71 9.61 13.22 -7.25
C TRP A 71 10.79 13.93 -6.59
N ILE A 72 10.67 14.27 -5.30
CA ILE A 72 11.75 14.83 -4.47
C ILE A 72 12.53 13.66 -3.83
N PRO A 73 13.85 13.48 -4.08
CA PRO A 73 14.55 12.23 -3.71
C PRO A 73 14.50 11.84 -2.23
N PHE A 74 14.89 12.75 -1.31
CA PHE A 74 14.91 12.46 0.13
C PHE A 74 13.50 12.36 0.74
N LEU A 75 12.59 13.23 0.27
CA LEU A 75 11.21 13.19 0.73
C LEU A 75 10.50 11.94 0.22
N GLY A 76 10.67 11.61 -1.06
CA GLY A 76 10.12 10.43 -1.70
C GLY A 76 10.61 9.14 -1.04
N TRP A 77 11.90 9.04 -0.75
CA TRP A 77 12.44 7.95 0.04
C TRP A 77 11.73 7.78 1.39
N ALA A 78 11.61 8.86 2.17
CA ALA A 78 10.94 8.82 3.47
C ALA A 78 9.46 8.43 3.34
N LEU A 79 8.77 8.97 2.33
CA LEU A 79 7.37 8.68 2.05
C LEU A 79 7.15 7.22 1.60
N HIS A 80 8.02 6.67 0.75
CA HIS A 80 8.00 5.26 0.36
C HIS A 80 8.18 4.34 1.56
N LEU A 81 9.11 4.67 2.47
CA LEU A 81 9.31 3.91 3.70
C LEU A 81 8.06 3.91 4.59
N ILE A 82 7.51 5.11 4.86
CA ILE A 82 6.32 5.27 5.71
C ILE A 82 5.11 4.55 5.10
N SER A 83 4.90 4.69 3.79
CA SER A 83 3.78 4.07 3.09
C SER A 83 3.88 2.56 3.00
N GLY A 84 5.08 2.02 2.73
CA GLY A 84 5.33 0.59 2.74
C GLY A 84 5.02 -0.04 4.10
N ILE A 85 5.47 0.60 5.19
CA ILE A 85 5.16 0.16 6.57
C ILE A 85 3.65 0.24 6.83
N ALA A 86 3.01 1.37 6.48
CA ALA A 86 1.58 1.55 6.68
C ALA A 86 0.74 0.50 5.94
N LEU A 87 1.11 0.15 4.70
CA LEU A 87 0.43 -0.88 3.91
C LEU A 87 0.56 -2.28 4.49
N VAL A 88 1.76 -2.64 4.97
CA VAL A 88 1.99 -3.93 5.62
C VAL A 88 1.17 -4.01 6.89
N ILE A 89 1.20 -2.98 7.75
CA ILE A 89 0.38 -2.89 8.96
C ILE A 89 -1.12 -2.98 8.62
N ASN A 90 -1.55 -2.37 7.52
CA ASN A 90 -2.92 -2.42 7.04
C ASN A 90 -3.35 -3.83 6.64
N ALA A 91 -2.48 -4.56 5.94
CA ALA A 91 -2.72 -5.96 5.56
C ALA A 91 -2.88 -6.90 6.77
N PHE A 92 -2.25 -6.57 7.90
CA PHE A 92 -2.37 -7.33 9.15
C PHE A 92 -3.56 -6.88 10.00
N HIS A 93 -3.90 -5.59 10.06
CA HIS A 93 -5.09 -5.12 10.77
C HIS A 93 -6.40 -5.55 10.12
N GLY A 94 -6.46 -5.65 8.79
CA GLY A 94 -7.63 -6.17 8.08
C GLY A 94 -7.99 -7.63 8.41
N GLN A 95 -7.10 -8.38 9.09
CA GLN A 95 -7.41 -9.74 9.56
C GLN A 95 -8.40 -9.77 10.73
N ARG A 96 -8.44 -8.73 11.57
CA ARG A 96 -9.25 -8.76 12.80
C ARG A 96 -10.74 -8.58 12.52
N THR A 97 -11.10 -7.88 11.44
CA THR A 97 -12.50 -7.57 11.11
C THR A 97 -13.26 -8.74 10.48
N ILE A 98 -12.59 -9.63 9.73
CA ILE A 98 -13.26 -10.77 9.06
C ILE A 98 -13.48 -11.95 10.04
N THR A 99 -12.56 -12.18 10.98
CA THR A 99 -12.67 -13.29 11.93
C THR A 99 -13.72 -13.02 13.02
N GLY A 100 -13.99 -11.76 13.37
CA GLY A 100 -14.97 -11.40 14.41
C GLY A 100 -16.45 -11.47 13.98
N SER A 101 -16.76 -11.39 12.68
CA SER A 101 -18.16 -11.38 12.20
C SER A 101 -18.76 -12.77 11.96
N GLY A 102 -17.94 -13.83 11.96
CA GLY A 102 -18.39 -15.21 11.78
C GLY A 102 -19.02 -15.82 13.04
N GLU A 103 -18.65 -15.31 14.23
CA GLU A 103 -19.11 -15.85 15.51
C GLU A 103 -20.41 -15.18 15.99
N GLN A 104 -20.66 -13.93 15.58
CA GLN A 104 -21.82 -13.16 16.01
C GLN A 104 -23.13 -13.58 15.32
N ARG A 105 -23.06 -14.31 14.20
CA ARG A 105 -24.22 -14.82 13.45
C ARG A 105 -24.74 -16.18 13.92
N ARG A 106 -24.13 -16.79 14.94
CA ARG A 106 -24.52 -18.11 15.46
C ARG A 106 -25.51 -18.04 16.63
N TYR A 107 -25.91 -16.84 17.04
CA TYR A 107 -26.72 -16.62 18.25
C TYR A 107 -28.05 -15.88 18.01
N TYR A 108 -28.46 -15.69 16.75
CA TYR A 108 -29.73 -15.05 16.40
C TYR A 108 -30.39 -15.82 15.26
#